data_AF-A0A6S7IF71-F1
#
_entry.id   AF-A0A6S7IF71-F1
#
_cell.length_a   1.000
_cell.length_b   1.000
_cell.length_c   1.000
_cell.angle_alpha   90.00
_cell.angle_beta   90.00
_cell.angle_gamma   90.00
#
_symmetry.space_group_name_H-M   'P 1'
#
loop_
_entity.id
_entity.type
_entity.pdbx_description
1 polymer ?
#
loop_
_entity_poly.entity_id
_entity_poly.type
_entity_poly.pdbx_seq_one_letter_code
_entity_poly.pdbx_strand_id
1 'polypeptide(L)'
;MFGIVPHFIAPGVDFCSVKGHHYIVRSDAGIYIKTDSLSKESDVKVFNLHYSCKGGDHYLANNGYFYIVKGNNYRRVTNMNTDSDSVVYSLHPNCQGGDHYLSMCGKFYIIYKDRGIYRRTTNMNKDDDAVEYPLHPNCKDGLYYWGLEKYAYTIKPLGDWDPQYHKTSNMNHDWDSHDQSFNNDVVNFLPGAPGQAVIKDGNSIGEYKLAKCSEKMENASKDTGIDCTLFMNFSFFVLMVVYLSRNYE
;
A
#
# COMPACT_ATOMS: atom_id res chain seq x y z
N MET A 1 -5.34 19.68 4.52
CA MET A 1 -4.18 19.33 3.68
C MET A 1 -4.43 17.93 3.14
N PHE A 2 -4.66 17.76 1.84
CA PHE A 2 -4.89 16.43 1.28
C PHE A 2 -3.60 15.63 1.33
N GLY A 3 -3.68 14.36 1.71
CA GLY A 3 -2.49 13.54 1.81
C GLY A 3 -2.81 12.06 1.71
N ILE A 4 -1.86 11.30 1.18
CA ILE A 4 -1.97 9.85 1.12
C ILE A 4 -2.25 9.33 2.53
N VAL A 5 -3.35 8.58 2.67
CA VAL A 5 -3.75 7.98 3.95
C VAL A 5 -2.70 6.92 4.32
N PRO A 6 -2.11 6.98 5.51
CA PRO A 6 -1.17 5.96 5.99
C PRO A 6 -1.81 4.57 6.04
N HIS A 7 -1.01 3.53 5.85
CA HIS A 7 -1.46 2.13 5.86
C HIS A 7 -2.31 1.75 7.09
N PHE A 8 -1.92 2.20 8.30
CA PHE A 8 -2.64 1.86 9.54
C PHE A 8 -4.09 2.39 9.59
N ILE A 9 -4.42 3.43 8.80
CA ILE A 9 -5.78 3.98 8.68
C ILE A 9 -6.53 3.32 7.50
N ALA A 10 -5.79 2.84 6.49
CA ALA A 10 -6.31 2.20 5.29
C ALA A 10 -5.88 0.72 5.19
N PRO A 11 -6.26 -0.15 6.14
CA PRO A 11 -5.92 -1.56 6.09
C PRO A 11 -6.50 -2.20 4.82
N GLY A 12 -5.72 -3.10 4.22
CA GLY A 12 -6.04 -3.71 2.93
C GLY A 12 -5.57 -2.89 1.71
N VAL A 13 -4.92 -1.74 1.93
CA VAL A 13 -4.16 -1.05 0.88
C VAL A 13 -2.68 -1.33 1.06
N ASP A 14 -2.02 -1.83 0.02
CA ASP A 14 -0.60 -2.14 0.13
C ASP A 14 0.13 -2.14 -1.23
N PHE A 15 1.45 -2.09 -1.18
CA PHE A 15 2.33 -2.16 -2.33
C PHE A 15 3.11 -3.47 -2.31
N CYS A 16 3.22 -4.12 -3.46
CA CYS A 16 4.20 -5.19 -3.62
C CYS A 16 4.80 -5.19 -5.01
N SER A 17 5.91 -5.90 -5.20
CA SER A 17 6.56 -5.95 -6.51
C SER A 17 7.30 -7.27 -6.73
N VAL A 18 7.22 -7.79 -7.95
CA VAL A 18 7.86 -9.04 -8.34
C VAL A 18 8.04 -9.11 -9.85
N LYS A 19 9.18 -9.64 -10.31
CA LYS A 19 9.53 -9.77 -11.74
C LYS A 19 9.41 -8.45 -12.52
N GLY A 20 9.94 -7.36 -11.96
CA GLY A 20 9.96 -6.04 -12.60
C GLY A 20 8.60 -5.31 -12.63
N HIS A 21 7.56 -5.87 -12.03
CA HIS A 21 6.25 -5.25 -11.96
C HIS A 21 5.93 -4.76 -10.55
N HIS A 22 5.27 -3.61 -10.49
CA HIS A 22 4.70 -3.04 -9.28
C HIS A 22 3.20 -3.33 -9.21
N TYR A 23 2.73 -3.59 -8.00
CA TYR A 23 1.33 -3.86 -7.71
C TYR A 23 0.88 -2.96 -6.58
N ILE A 24 -0.29 -2.35 -6.77
CA ILE A 24 -0.95 -1.58 -5.71
C ILE A 24 -2.26 -2.30 -5.44
N VAL A 25 -2.35 -2.89 -4.26
CA VAL A 25 -3.49 -3.67 -3.83
C VAL A 25 -4.46 -2.73 -3.12
N ARG A 26 -5.72 -2.75 -3.54
CA ARG A 26 -6.85 -2.09 -2.88
C ARG A 26 -7.86 -3.17 -2.52
N SER A 27 -7.50 -3.96 -1.52
CA SER A 27 -8.33 -5.06 -1.06
C SER A 27 -9.65 -4.59 -0.45
N ASP A 28 -9.70 -3.37 0.05
CA ASP A 28 -10.91 -2.66 0.47
C ASP A 28 -11.90 -2.49 -0.69
N ALA A 29 -11.39 -2.33 -1.91
CA ALA A 29 -12.15 -2.29 -3.16
C ALA A 29 -12.20 -3.65 -3.90
N GLY A 30 -11.49 -4.66 -3.38
CA GLY A 30 -11.44 -6.00 -3.99
C GLY A 30 -10.68 -6.07 -5.31
N ILE A 31 -9.76 -5.14 -5.56
CA ILE A 31 -8.97 -5.04 -6.78
C ILE A 31 -7.49 -4.81 -6.50
N TYR A 32 -6.66 -4.94 -7.53
CA TYR A 32 -5.31 -4.41 -7.54
C TYR A 32 -4.95 -3.89 -8.93
N ILE A 33 -3.97 -2.99 -9.00
CA ILE A 33 -3.38 -2.59 -10.27
C ILE A 33 -2.00 -3.18 -10.45
N LYS A 34 -1.61 -3.42 -11.69
CA LYS A 34 -0.26 -3.81 -12.11
C LYS A 34 0.28 -2.73 -13.04
N THR A 35 1.52 -2.33 -12.80
CA THR A 35 2.26 -1.41 -13.67
C THR A 35 3.76 -1.77 -13.71
N ASP A 36 4.44 -1.35 -14.77
CA ASP A 36 5.89 -1.50 -14.94
C ASP A 36 6.66 -0.30 -14.34
N SER A 37 5.98 0.82 -14.07
CA SER A 37 6.60 2.00 -13.49
C SER A 37 5.65 2.73 -12.55
N LEU A 38 6.21 3.23 -11.44
CA LEU A 38 5.49 4.10 -10.51
C LEU A 38 5.73 5.59 -10.79
N SER A 39 6.76 5.94 -11.58
CA SER A 39 7.16 7.34 -11.85
C SER A 39 6.97 7.77 -13.30
N LYS A 40 6.86 6.83 -14.24
CA LYS A 40 6.64 7.12 -15.66
C LYS A 40 5.22 6.76 -16.06
N GLU A 41 4.72 7.44 -17.09
CA GLU A 41 3.53 6.98 -17.81
C GLU A 41 3.76 5.54 -18.27
N SER A 42 2.83 4.67 -17.90
CA SER A 42 2.89 3.25 -18.17
C SER A 42 1.48 2.69 -18.15
N ASP A 43 1.27 1.61 -18.92
CA ASP A 43 -0.02 0.94 -18.98
C ASP A 43 -0.39 0.38 -17.60
N VAL A 44 -1.34 1.02 -16.93
CA VAL A 44 -1.93 0.52 -15.70
C VAL A 44 -3.03 -0.48 -16.05
N LYS A 45 -2.89 -1.70 -15.56
CA LYS A 45 -3.92 -2.75 -15.73
C LYS A 45 -4.59 -3.04 -14.39
N VAL A 46 -5.91 -2.96 -14.37
CA VAL A 46 -6.73 -3.25 -13.19
C VAL A 46 -7.18 -4.71 -13.22
N PHE A 47 -7.08 -5.38 -12.07
CA PHE A 47 -7.49 -6.76 -11.89
C PHE A 47 -8.36 -6.93 -10.65
N ASN A 48 -9.29 -7.88 -10.71
CA ASN A 48 -10.06 -8.29 -9.54
C ASN A 48 -9.26 -9.24 -8.66
N LEU A 49 -9.33 -9.05 -7.34
CA LEU A 49 -8.86 -10.03 -6.39
C LEU A 49 -9.86 -11.18 -6.28
N HIS A 50 -9.35 -12.42 -6.20
CA HIS A 50 -10.14 -13.56 -5.78
C HIS A 50 -10.71 -13.33 -4.37
N TYR A 51 -11.88 -13.88 -4.07
CA TYR A 51 -12.51 -13.71 -2.75
C TYR A 51 -11.58 -14.09 -1.59
N SER A 52 -10.87 -15.22 -1.70
CA SER A 52 -9.89 -15.68 -0.69
C SER A 52 -8.65 -14.79 -0.54
N CYS A 53 -8.37 -13.95 -1.54
CA CYS A 53 -7.24 -13.02 -1.55
C CYS A 53 -7.63 -11.63 -1.07
N LYS A 54 -8.87 -11.42 -0.61
CA LYS A 54 -9.33 -10.16 -0.03
C LYS A 54 -9.21 -10.17 1.50
N GLY A 55 -9.11 -8.98 2.07
CA GLY A 55 -9.10 -8.73 3.50
C GLY A 55 -7.83 -9.20 4.19
N GLY A 56 -6.70 -9.27 3.47
CA GLY A 56 -5.38 -9.31 4.06
C GLY A 56 -5.01 -7.96 4.65
N ASP A 57 -4.24 -8.00 5.73
CA ASP A 57 -3.69 -6.85 6.42
C ASP A 57 -2.51 -6.28 5.62
N HIS A 58 -1.63 -7.17 5.10
CA HIS A 58 -0.51 -6.80 4.24
C HIS A 58 -0.39 -7.69 3.00
N TYR A 59 0.17 -7.13 1.93
CA TYR A 59 0.45 -7.81 0.68
C TYR A 59 1.90 -7.59 0.28
N LEU A 60 2.63 -8.67 0.09
CA LEU A 60 4.01 -8.65 -0.38
C LEU A 60 4.23 -9.71 -1.45
N ALA A 61 5.32 -9.61 -2.21
CA ALA A 61 5.63 -10.56 -3.26
C ALA A 61 7.11 -10.96 -3.25
N ASN A 62 7.37 -12.24 -3.51
CA ASN A 62 8.73 -12.80 -3.52
C ASN A 62 8.78 -14.02 -4.44
N ASN A 63 9.83 -14.13 -5.26
CA ASN A 63 10.12 -15.31 -6.10
C ASN A 63 8.92 -15.82 -6.92
N GLY A 64 8.11 -14.92 -7.45
CA GLY A 64 6.93 -15.26 -8.26
C GLY A 64 5.67 -15.64 -7.48
N TYR A 65 5.69 -15.52 -6.15
CA TYR A 65 4.53 -15.71 -5.29
C TYR A 65 4.09 -14.38 -4.69
N PHE A 66 2.79 -14.27 -4.42
CA PHE A 66 2.20 -13.25 -3.56
C PHE A 66 1.93 -13.86 -2.19
N TYR A 67 2.11 -13.04 -1.16
CA TYR A 67 1.91 -13.39 0.24
C TYR A 67 0.91 -12.40 0.80
N ILE A 68 -0.12 -12.92 1.44
CA ILE A 68 -1.22 -12.14 1.99
C ILE A 68 -1.23 -12.43 3.49
N VAL A 69 -0.73 -11.48 4.28
CA VAL A 69 -0.72 -11.57 5.74
C VAL A 69 -2.10 -11.24 6.27
N LYS A 70 -2.62 -12.05 7.18
CA LYS A 70 -3.89 -11.82 7.88
C LYS A 70 -3.82 -12.34 9.31
N GLY A 71 -3.80 -11.42 10.26
CA GLY A 71 -3.48 -11.69 11.66
C GLY A 71 -2.16 -12.44 11.77
N ASN A 72 -2.19 -13.60 12.43
CA ASN A 72 -1.00 -14.41 12.70
C ASN A 72 -0.68 -15.45 11.61
N ASN A 73 -1.29 -15.34 10.43
CA ASN A 73 -1.09 -16.27 9.32
C ASN A 73 -0.76 -15.51 8.05
N TYR A 74 -0.18 -16.22 7.07
CA TYR A 74 -0.10 -15.74 5.71
C TYR A 74 -0.54 -16.81 4.71
N ARG A 75 -1.24 -16.36 3.68
CA ARG A 75 -1.58 -17.16 2.51
C ARG A 75 -0.56 -16.85 1.41
N ARG A 76 0.02 -17.89 0.80
CA ARG A 76 0.89 -17.78 -0.38
C ARG A 76 0.12 -18.24 -1.61
N VAL A 77 0.13 -17.47 -2.69
CA VAL A 77 -0.50 -17.80 -3.98
C VAL A 77 0.42 -17.43 -5.14
N THR A 78 0.25 -18.06 -6.30
CA THR A 78 0.92 -17.68 -7.55
C THR A 78 0.14 -16.63 -8.35
N ASN A 79 -1.18 -16.55 -8.13
CA ASN A 79 -2.07 -15.61 -8.81
C ASN A 79 -3.20 -15.15 -7.86
N MET A 80 -3.27 -13.83 -7.63
CA MET A 80 -4.28 -13.23 -6.74
C MET A 80 -5.69 -13.19 -7.35
N ASN A 81 -5.86 -13.39 -8.65
CA ASN A 81 -7.18 -13.40 -9.32
C ASN A 81 -7.91 -14.74 -9.12
N THR A 82 -7.15 -15.82 -8.90
CA THR A 82 -7.65 -17.19 -8.93
C THR A 82 -7.32 -17.99 -7.67
N ASP A 83 -6.56 -17.41 -6.72
CA ASP A 83 -6.09 -18.10 -5.51
C ASP A 83 -5.30 -19.39 -5.83
N SER A 84 -4.55 -19.34 -6.94
CA SER A 84 -3.82 -20.49 -7.46
C SER A 84 -2.67 -20.91 -6.56
N ASP A 85 -2.47 -22.22 -6.45
CA ASP A 85 -1.43 -22.88 -5.64
C ASP A 85 -1.42 -22.42 -4.19
N SER A 86 -2.62 -22.14 -3.66
CA SER A 86 -2.74 -21.52 -2.34
C SER A 86 -2.31 -22.45 -1.23
N VAL A 87 -1.45 -21.93 -0.35
CA VAL A 87 -1.06 -22.58 0.89
C VAL A 87 -1.10 -21.55 2.01
N VAL A 88 -1.62 -21.94 3.17
CA VAL A 88 -1.67 -21.10 4.37
C VAL A 88 -0.65 -21.60 5.37
N TYR A 89 0.11 -20.67 5.93
CA TYR A 89 1.09 -20.92 6.97
C TYR A 89 0.81 -20.00 8.15
N SER A 90 1.11 -20.48 9.35
CA SER A 90 1.21 -19.57 10.51
C SER A 90 2.53 -18.80 10.45
N LEU A 91 2.48 -17.53 10.83
CA LEU A 91 3.68 -16.74 11.06
C LEU A 91 4.37 -17.25 12.32
N HIS A 92 5.70 -17.29 12.31
CA HIS A 92 6.48 -17.46 13.52
C HIS A 92 6.14 -16.34 14.51
N PRO A 93 6.08 -16.57 15.84
CA PRO A 93 5.72 -15.53 16.81
C PRO A 93 6.51 -14.21 16.67
N ASN A 94 7.80 -14.29 16.34
CA ASN A 94 8.65 -13.09 16.12
C ASN A 94 8.41 -12.38 14.78
N CYS A 95 7.62 -12.99 13.89
CA CYS A 95 7.23 -12.44 12.60
C CYS A 95 5.78 -11.95 12.60
N GLN A 96 5.12 -11.89 13.76
CA GLN A 96 3.75 -11.40 13.91
C GLN A 96 3.75 -9.94 14.34
N GLY A 97 2.66 -9.21 14.04
CA GLY A 97 2.43 -7.86 14.55
C GLY A 97 3.32 -6.77 13.94
N GLY A 98 4.00 -7.04 12.82
CA GLY A 98 4.70 -6.00 12.06
C GLY A 98 3.74 -4.94 11.52
N ASP A 99 4.18 -3.68 11.48
CA ASP A 99 3.43 -2.57 10.88
C ASP A 99 3.45 -2.64 9.35
N HIS A 100 4.51 -3.20 8.78
CA HIS A 100 4.63 -3.46 7.34
C HIS A 100 5.43 -4.72 7.06
N TYR A 101 5.11 -5.36 5.94
CA TYR A 101 5.80 -6.54 5.43
C TYR A 101 6.21 -6.30 3.99
N LEU A 102 7.48 -6.56 3.67
CA LEU A 102 7.99 -6.47 2.32
C LEU A 102 9.00 -7.59 2.04
N SER A 103 9.39 -7.71 0.77
CA SER A 103 10.43 -8.65 0.37
C SER A 103 11.38 -8.01 -0.62
N MET A 104 12.68 -8.20 -0.39
CA MET A 104 13.75 -7.84 -1.30
C MET A 104 14.91 -8.82 -1.12
N CYS A 105 15.79 -8.95 -2.12
CA CYS A 105 16.95 -9.84 -2.09
C CYS A 105 16.59 -11.29 -1.72
N GLY A 106 15.39 -11.76 -2.09
CA GLY A 106 14.88 -13.09 -1.74
C GLY A 106 14.56 -13.30 -0.26
N LYS A 107 14.57 -12.24 0.55
CA LYS A 107 14.30 -12.28 2.00
C LYS A 107 13.05 -11.47 2.33
N PHE A 108 12.43 -11.82 3.44
CA PHE A 108 11.30 -11.11 4.03
C PHE A 108 11.80 -10.10 5.06
N TYR A 109 11.16 -8.94 5.06
CA TYR A 109 11.44 -7.83 5.96
C TYR A 109 10.15 -7.44 6.65
N ILE A 110 10.22 -7.28 7.97
CA ILE A 110 9.08 -6.96 8.83
C ILE A 110 9.47 -5.71 9.60
N ILE A 111 8.71 -4.65 9.42
CA ILE A 111 8.98 -3.34 10.02
C ILE A 111 8.17 -3.22 11.31
N TYR A 112 8.84 -2.83 12.39
CA TYR A 112 8.23 -2.49 13.68
C TYR A 112 8.54 -1.02 13.96
N LYS A 113 7.61 -0.13 13.62
CA LYS A 113 7.77 1.33 13.67
C LYS A 113 7.92 1.85 15.09
N ASP A 114 7.16 1.27 16.03
CA ASP A 114 7.20 1.59 17.46
C ASP A 114 8.59 1.35 18.07
N ARG A 115 9.27 0.29 17.62
CA ARG A 115 10.63 -0.09 18.01
C ARG A 115 11.70 0.58 17.14
N GLY A 116 11.32 1.15 15.99
CA GLY A 116 12.24 1.78 15.04
C GLY A 116 13.21 0.79 14.39
N ILE A 117 12.79 -0.46 14.19
CA ILE A 117 13.62 -1.52 13.61
C ILE A 117 12.94 -2.21 12.44
N TYR A 118 13.71 -2.98 11.68
CA TYR A 118 13.18 -4.04 10.85
C TYR A 118 13.85 -5.38 11.17
N ARG A 119 13.06 -6.45 11.13
CA ARG A 119 13.49 -7.84 11.17
C ARG A 119 13.62 -8.37 9.76
N ARG A 120 14.66 -9.17 9.49
CA ARG A 120 14.88 -9.81 8.19
C ARG A 120 15.08 -11.32 8.37
N THR A 121 14.31 -12.12 7.64
CA THR A 121 14.42 -13.60 7.63
C THR A 121 14.21 -14.15 6.21
N THR A 122 14.70 -15.36 5.92
CA THR A 122 14.36 -16.09 4.68
C THR A 122 13.01 -16.81 4.77
N ASN A 123 12.43 -16.98 5.95
CA ASN A 123 11.17 -17.70 6.11
C ASN A 123 10.35 -17.20 7.30
N MET A 124 9.25 -16.50 7.05
CA MET A 124 8.39 -15.94 8.10
C MET A 124 7.62 -16.99 8.93
N ASN A 125 7.58 -18.26 8.51
CA ASN A 125 6.98 -19.36 9.28
C ASN A 125 7.96 -19.99 10.29
N LYS A 126 9.27 -19.89 10.05
CA LYS A 126 10.30 -20.54 10.88
C LYS A 126 11.23 -19.57 11.59
N ASP A 127 11.65 -18.51 10.90
CA ASP A 127 12.46 -17.42 11.45
C ASP A 127 13.86 -17.83 11.96
N ASP A 128 14.39 -18.94 11.44
CA ASP A 128 15.64 -19.59 11.91
C ASP A 128 16.92 -18.75 11.69
N ASP A 129 16.92 -17.85 10.70
CA ASP A 129 18.09 -17.10 10.22
C ASP A 129 17.97 -15.59 10.43
N ALA A 130 17.09 -15.21 11.34
CA ALA A 130 16.63 -13.85 11.43
C ALA A 130 17.63 -12.91 12.08
N VAL A 131 17.64 -11.67 11.60
CA VAL A 131 18.42 -10.58 12.16
C VAL A 131 17.57 -9.31 12.25
N GLU A 132 17.86 -8.47 13.22
CA GLU A 132 17.21 -7.17 13.39
C GLU A 132 18.22 -6.04 13.18
N TYR A 133 17.75 -4.96 12.57
CA TYR A 133 18.53 -3.75 12.35
C TYR A 133 17.69 -2.52 12.66
N PRO A 134 18.30 -1.43 13.15
CA PRO A 134 17.60 -0.16 13.25
C PRO A 134 17.19 0.33 11.85
N LEU A 135 16.07 1.05 11.78
CA LEU A 135 15.69 1.81 10.60
C LEU A 135 16.45 3.12 10.57
N HIS A 136 16.97 3.46 9.40
CA HIS A 136 17.50 4.79 9.13
C HIS A 136 16.38 5.84 9.30
N PRO A 137 16.67 7.07 9.79
CA PRO A 137 15.67 8.13 9.91
C PRO A 137 14.84 8.36 8.64
N ASN A 138 15.46 8.32 7.46
CA ASN A 138 14.76 8.47 6.17
C ASN A 138 13.77 7.34 5.84
N CYS A 139 13.90 6.19 6.51
CA CYS A 139 13.05 5.02 6.34
C CYS A 139 12.07 4.82 7.50
N LYS A 140 12.06 5.69 8.52
CA LYS A 140 11.30 5.45 9.76
C LYS A 140 9.83 5.84 9.64
N ASP A 141 9.54 6.93 8.93
CA ASP A 141 8.21 7.54 8.91
C ASP A 141 7.39 7.19 7.66
N GLY A 142 7.78 6.12 6.96
CA GLY A 142 7.10 5.66 5.75
C GLY A 142 5.61 5.37 5.95
N LEU A 143 4.80 5.74 4.96
CA LEU A 143 3.36 5.49 4.92
C LEU A 143 3.02 4.08 4.41
N TYR A 144 3.84 3.59 3.47
CA TYR A 144 3.76 2.28 2.82
C TYR A 144 5.18 1.82 2.50
N TYR A 145 5.44 0.52 2.54
CA TYR A 145 6.74 -0.07 2.23
C TYR A 145 6.59 -1.25 1.28
N TRP A 146 7.47 -1.35 0.30
CA TRP A 146 7.55 -2.52 -0.57
C TRP A 146 8.99 -2.75 -1.03
N GLY A 147 9.26 -3.92 -1.59
CA GLY A 147 10.57 -4.23 -2.15
C GLY A 147 10.46 -4.72 -3.58
N LEU A 148 11.48 -4.42 -4.37
CA LEU A 148 11.70 -4.97 -5.71
C LEU A 148 13.19 -5.25 -5.89
N GLU A 149 13.51 -6.49 -6.20
CA GLU A 149 14.88 -6.96 -6.42
C GLU A 149 15.80 -6.58 -5.26
N LYS A 150 16.71 -5.63 -5.44
CA LYS A 150 17.72 -5.22 -4.44
C LYS A 150 17.34 -4.00 -3.63
N TYR A 151 16.13 -3.47 -3.82
CA TYR A 151 15.74 -2.18 -3.28
C TYR A 151 14.46 -2.30 -2.45
N ALA A 152 14.46 -1.55 -1.34
CA ALA A 152 13.27 -1.20 -0.61
C ALA A 152 12.79 0.17 -1.06
N TYR A 153 11.49 0.37 -0.97
CA TYR A 153 10.82 1.58 -1.34
C TYR A 153 9.86 1.97 -0.23
N THR A 154 9.72 3.27 0.03
CA THR A 154 8.74 3.78 0.98
C THR A 154 8.10 5.06 0.49
N ILE A 155 6.79 5.19 0.65
CA ILE A 155 6.10 6.47 0.45
C ILE A 155 6.44 7.36 1.64
N LYS A 156 7.01 8.55 1.39
CA LYS A 156 7.24 9.52 2.46
C LYS A 156 5.91 10.20 2.85
N PRO A 157 5.74 10.61 4.11
CA PRO A 157 4.70 11.57 4.48
C PRO A 157 4.76 12.79 3.56
N LEU A 158 3.63 13.46 3.31
CA LEU A 158 3.65 14.65 2.47
C LEU A 158 4.64 15.67 3.03
N GLY A 159 5.60 16.05 2.19
CA GLY A 159 6.43 17.23 2.40
C GLY A 159 5.79 18.46 1.76
N ASP A 160 6.63 19.43 1.42
CA ASP A 160 6.20 20.67 0.76
C ASP A 160 5.78 20.49 -0.72
N TRP A 161 5.93 19.27 -1.27
CA TRP A 161 5.74 18.94 -2.68
C TRP A 161 4.76 17.78 -2.88
N ASP A 162 4.50 17.43 -4.14
CA ASP A 162 3.70 16.26 -4.51
C ASP A 162 4.22 14.96 -3.86
N PRO A 163 3.37 13.93 -3.71
CA PRO A 163 3.78 12.66 -3.14
C PRO A 163 5.01 12.04 -3.84
N GLN A 164 6.00 11.69 -3.02
CA GLN A 164 7.23 11.04 -3.44
C GLN A 164 7.40 9.70 -2.74
N TYR A 165 8.14 8.81 -3.39
CA TYR A 165 8.67 7.62 -2.75
C TYR A 165 10.19 7.66 -2.71
N HIS A 166 10.70 7.18 -1.59
CA HIS A 166 12.10 6.96 -1.34
C HIS A 166 12.49 5.56 -1.80
N LYS A 167 13.63 5.42 -2.46
CA LYS A 167 14.25 4.14 -2.78
C LYS A 167 15.57 4.03 -2.01
N THR A 168 15.88 2.83 -1.51
CA THR A 168 17.16 2.54 -0.85
C THR A 168 17.56 1.08 -1.04
N SER A 169 18.87 0.77 -1.14
CA SER A 169 19.37 -0.60 -1.16
C SER A 169 19.51 -1.21 0.25
N ASN A 170 19.44 -0.37 1.30
CA ASN A 170 19.56 -0.79 2.68
C ASN A 170 18.82 0.16 3.63
N MET A 171 17.72 -0.30 4.24
CA MET A 171 16.91 0.52 5.15
C MET A 171 17.60 0.87 6.49
N ASN A 172 18.76 0.30 6.82
CA ASN A 172 19.54 0.64 8.02
C ASN A 172 20.51 1.81 7.75
N HIS A 173 21.20 1.78 6.61
CA HIS A 173 22.24 2.76 6.28
C HIS A 173 21.84 3.78 5.21
N ASP A 174 20.68 3.58 4.60
CA ASP A 174 20.16 4.38 3.50
C ASP A 174 21.11 4.49 2.29
N TRP A 175 21.62 3.35 1.83
CA TRP A 175 22.56 3.29 0.71
C TRP A 175 21.88 3.38 -0.66
N ASP A 176 22.62 3.92 -1.64
CA ASP A 176 22.18 4.07 -3.03
C ASP A 176 20.80 4.72 -3.18
N SER A 177 20.51 5.69 -2.30
CA SER A 177 19.18 6.20 -2.13
C SER A 177 18.85 7.36 -3.05
N HIS A 178 17.58 7.45 -3.44
CA HIS A 178 17.03 8.59 -4.17
C HIS A 178 15.52 8.67 -3.95
N ASP A 179 15.00 9.88 -4.08
CA ASP A 179 13.58 10.14 -4.06
C ASP A 179 13.06 10.29 -5.50
N GLN A 180 11.86 9.78 -5.75
CA GLN A 180 11.18 9.91 -7.03
C GLN A 180 9.74 10.33 -6.83
N SER A 181 9.26 11.18 -7.73
CA SER A 181 7.84 11.50 -7.83
C SER A 181 7.06 10.33 -8.42
N PHE A 182 5.82 10.19 -7.97
CA PHE A 182 4.88 9.27 -8.59
C PHE A 182 4.32 9.82 -9.90
N ASN A 183 3.89 8.91 -10.77
CA ASN A 183 2.92 9.23 -11.80
C ASN A 183 1.55 9.54 -11.15
N ASN A 184 0.84 10.53 -11.69
CA ASN A 184 -0.44 10.97 -11.13
C ASN A 184 -1.51 9.86 -11.05
N ASP A 185 -1.56 8.93 -12.02
CA ASP A 185 -2.53 7.83 -12.02
C ASP A 185 -2.30 6.87 -10.85
N VAL A 186 -1.03 6.67 -10.48
CA VAL A 186 -0.64 5.88 -9.32
C VAL A 186 -1.09 6.56 -8.04
N VAL A 187 -0.84 7.86 -7.91
CA VAL A 187 -1.26 8.65 -6.73
C VAL A 187 -2.77 8.63 -6.59
N ASN A 188 -3.50 8.86 -7.68
CA ASN A 188 -4.96 8.88 -7.70
C ASN A 188 -5.58 7.54 -7.30
N PHE A 189 -4.86 6.42 -7.43
CA PHE A 189 -5.33 5.13 -6.96
C PHE A 189 -5.25 4.97 -5.42
N LEU A 190 -4.49 5.83 -4.73
CA LEU A 190 -4.28 5.74 -3.29
C LEU A 190 -5.37 6.45 -2.48
N PRO A 191 -5.64 5.99 -1.24
CA PRO A 191 -6.63 6.64 -0.41
C PRO A 191 -6.18 8.02 0.07
N GLY A 192 -7.10 8.99 0.09
CA GLY A 192 -6.84 10.39 0.46
C GLY A 192 -6.04 11.21 -0.54
N ALA A 193 -5.67 10.63 -1.68
CA ALA A 193 -5.08 11.38 -2.78
C ALA A 193 -6.08 12.44 -3.31
N PRO A 194 -5.60 13.64 -3.71
CA PRO A 194 -6.45 14.73 -4.17
C PRO A 194 -7.40 14.38 -5.32
N GLY A 195 -7.02 13.41 -6.16
CA GLY A 195 -7.80 12.94 -7.31
C GLY A 195 -8.31 11.50 -7.21
N GLN A 196 -8.59 10.99 -5.99
CA GLN A 196 -8.99 9.60 -5.71
C GLN A 196 -9.88 8.97 -6.81
N ALA A 197 -9.38 7.91 -7.46
CA ALA A 197 -9.95 7.23 -8.63
C ALA A 197 -10.84 6.03 -8.28
N VAL A 198 -11.88 5.85 -9.09
CA VAL A 198 -13.28 5.50 -8.76
C VAL A 198 -13.91 4.37 -9.54
N ILE A 199 -13.58 3.12 -9.26
CA ILE A 199 -13.94 2.03 -10.16
C ILE A 199 -15.47 1.85 -10.31
N LYS A 200 -15.97 2.04 -11.53
CA LYS A 200 -17.22 1.45 -12.05
C LYS A 200 -16.89 0.54 -13.23
N ASP A 201 -17.66 -0.53 -13.36
CA ASP A 201 -17.36 -1.73 -14.14
C ASP A 201 -16.95 -1.50 -15.61
N GLY A 202 -16.03 -2.36 -16.06
CA GLY A 202 -15.28 -2.24 -17.31
C GLY A 202 -16.13 -2.19 -18.57
N ASN A 203 -16.04 -1.07 -19.28
CA ASN A 203 -15.69 -1.01 -20.71
C ASN A 203 -15.72 0.42 -21.31
N SER A 204 -15.71 1.49 -20.50
CA SER A 204 -15.61 2.84 -21.04
C SER A 204 -14.93 3.77 -20.03
N ILE A 205 -14.01 4.60 -20.54
CA ILE A 205 -13.42 5.75 -19.84
C ILE A 205 -14.57 6.62 -19.33
N GLY A 206 -14.88 6.55 -18.04
CA GLY A 206 -16.07 7.21 -17.48
C GLY A 206 -16.16 7.15 -15.96
N GLU A 207 -15.86 8.29 -15.34
CA GLU A 207 -16.20 8.81 -14.01
C GLU A 207 -16.02 7.94 -12.75
N TYR A 208 -15.20 8.50 -11.86
CA TYR A 208 -14.65 7.88 -10.69
C TYR A 208 -15.28 8.40 -9.36
N LYS A 209 -16.02 7.60 -8.53
CA LYS A 209 -16.52 8.05 -7.15
C LYS A 209 -16.24 7.21 -5.85
N LEU A 210 -15.23 7.56 -5.02
CA LEU A 210 -14.76 6.81 -3.83
C LEU A 210 -15.56 7.27 -2.64
N ALA A 211 -16.38 6.37 -2.09
CA ALA A 211 -17.12 6.62 -0.87
C ALA A 211 -16.91 5.42 0.06
N LYS A 212 -15.81 5.43 0.82
CA LYS A 212 -15.62 4.54 1.99
C LYS A 212 -14.52 4.96 2.97
N CYS A 213 -13.58 5.83 2.57
CA CYS A 213 -12.58 6.36 3.51
C CYS A 213 -13.15 7.40 4.48
N SER A 214 -14.15 8.18 4.07
CA SER A 214 -14.73 9.26 4.90
C SER A 214 -15.33 8.73 6.21
N GLU A 215 -16.01 7.60 6.18
CA GLU A 215 -16.74 7.03 7.33
C GLU A 215 -15.79 6.46 8.40
N LYS A 216 -14.65 5.87 7.99
CA LYS A 216 -13.62 5.39 8.93
C LYS A 216 -12.79 6.51 9.56
N MET A 217 -12.48 7.56 8.79
CA MET A 217 -11.77 8.74 9.32
C MET A 217 -12.62 9.49 10.36
N GLU A 218 -13.95 9.54 10.17
CA GLU A 218 -14.86 10.12 11.16
C GLU A 218 -14.87 9.36 12.50
N ASN A 219 -14.80 8.04 12.45
CA ASN A 219 -14.77 7.21 13.65
C ASN A 219 -13.39 7.26 14.35
N ALA A 220 -12.30 7.29 13.57
CA ALA A 220 -10.95 7.43 14.13
C ALA A 220 -10.72 8.80 14.80
N SER A 221 -11.33 9.87 14.30
CA SER A 221 -11.25 11.21 14.93
C SER A 221 -11.97 11.25 16.29
N LYS A 222 -13.08 10.51 16.43
CA LYS A 222 -13.82 10.39 17.69
C LYS A 222 -13.05 9.62 18.77
N ASP A 223 -12.24 8.64 18.36
CA ASP A 223 -11.48 7.78 19.28
C ASP A 223 -10.10 8.37 19.68
N THR A 224 -9.53 9.28 18.87
CA THR A 224 -8.16 9.79 19.08
C THR A 224 -8.09 11.27 19.52
N GLY A 225 -9.21 12.00 19.51
CA GLY A 225 -9.23 13.43 19.83
C GLY A 225 -8.53 14.32 18.80
N ILE A 226 -8.18 13.77 17.63
CA ILE A 226 -7.60 14.51 16.51
C ILE A 226 -8.74 15.15 15.71
N ASP A 227 -8.72 16.48 15.61
CA ASP A 227 -9.72 17.24 14.84
C ASP A 227 -9.50 17.04 13.33
N CYS A 228 -10.23 16.09 12.75
CA CYS A 228 -10.25 15.82 11.31
C CYS A 228 -11.22 16.73 10.52
N THR A 229 -11.88 17.71 11.16
CA THR A 229 -12.94 18.53 10.53
C THR A 229 -12.38 19.43 9.41
N LEU A 230 -11.08 19.73 9.43
CA LEU A 230 -10.40 20.43 8.33
C LEU A 230 -10.24 19.60 7.05
N PHE A 231 -10.35 18.27 7.11
CA PHE A 231 -10.25 17.38 5.94
C PHE A 231 -11.60 17.20 5.23
N MET A 232 -12.72 17.41 5.93
CA MET A 232 -14.06 17.12 5.42
C MET A 232 -14.69 18.27 4.62
N ASN A 233 -14.33 19.52 4.90
CA ASN A 233 -15.06 20.69 4.39
C ASN A 233 -14.94 20.95 2.88
N PHE A 234 -14.03 20.27 2.16
CA PHE A 234 -13.90 20.43 0.70
C PHE A 234 -14.45 19.27 -0.13
N SER A 235 -14.63 18.07 0.44
CA SER A 235 -15.20 16.94 -0.30
C SER A 235 -16.68 17.16 -0.65
N PHE A 236 -17.41 17.92 0.15
CA PHE A 236 -18.79 18.31 -0.15
C PHE A 236 -18.90 19.34 -1.29
N PHE A 237 -17.92 20.23 -1.44
CA PHE A 237 -17.96 21.27 -2.48
C PHE A 237 -17.75 20.69 -3.89
N VAL A 238 -16.87 19.70 -4.03
CA VAL A 238 -16.63 19.02 -5.32
C VAL A 238 -17.83 18.17 -5.74
N LEU A 239 -18.53 17.55 -4.78
CA LEU A 239 -19.74 16.77 -5.08
C LEU A 239 -20.91 17.65 -5.55
N MET A 240 -21.00 18.89 -5.06
CA MET A 240 -22.11 19.80 -5.38
C MET A 240 -21.91 20.53 -6.72
N VAL A 241 -20.67 20.85 -7.11
CA VAL A 241 -20.39 21.49 -8.41
C VAL A 241 -20.68 20.54 -9.59
N VAL A 242 -20.46 19.24 -9.43
CA VAL A 242 -20.78 18.24 -10.47
C VAL A 242 -22.28 17.92 -10.53
N TYR A 243 -23.03 18.12 -9.44
CA TYR A 243 -24.48 17.90 -9.43
C TYR A 243 -25.28 19.08 -10.04
N LEU A 244 -24.73 20.30 -9.96
CA LEU A 244 -25.40 21.51 -10.47
C LEU A 244 -25.13 21.76 -11.96
N SER A 245 -24.09 21.21 -12.56
CA SER A 245 -23.81 21.35 -14.00
C SER A 245 -24.60 20.38 -14.89
N ARG A 246 -25.30 19.39 -14.33
CA ARG A 246 -26.14 18.42 -15.10
C ARG A 246 -27.65 18.70 -15.06
N ASN A 247 -28.09 19.79 -14.41
CA ASN A 247 -29.51 20.18 -14.38
C ASN A 247 -29.82 21.43 -15.23
N TYR A 248 -28.89 21.84 -16.09
CA TYR A 248 -29.05 22.91 -17.08
C TYR A 248 -28.51 22.48 -18.44
N GLU A 249 -29.07 21.41 -19.01
CA GLU A 249 -29.15 21.16 -20.46
C GLU A 249 -30.52 20.54 -20.78
#